data_AF-A0A3B0MLY1-F1
#
_entry.id   AF-A0A3B0MLY1-F1
#
_cell.length_a   1.000
_cell.length_b   1.000
_cell.length_c   1.000
_cell.angle_alpha   90.00
_cell.angle_beta   90.00
_cell.angle_gamma   90.00
#
_symmetry.space_group_name_H-M   'P 1'
#
loop_
_entity.id
_entity.type
_entity.pdbx_description
1 polymer ?
#
loop_
_entity_poly.entity_id
_entity_poly.type
_entity_poly.pdbx_seq_one_letter_code
_entity_poly.pdbx_strand_id
1 'polypeptide(L)'
;MCTNLRDRFDKEIKEWDRIKLIIKINFRALEILLQKFLLFNTTHQSNNTNEDLTDYIFNSYTNTIEDIDVETGGQANIVEDKNHGMSEKINGSAEGSVLINLLTVNKPDVIKIYLQKQSNKMLELKCEIKKLIKSYQDKNLRKIQKIYEESQILYNQSVNTNTRPISTEPTNVMELIKYVESHYKDIKKEINVINEFCVNLNVYPNDEDEIKKNLQFLQNLNIV
;
A
#
# COMPACT_ATOMS: atom_id res chain seq x y z
N MET A 1 -17.36 -32.22 14.28
CA MET A 1 -16.87 -31.14 15.17
C MET A 1 -15.75 -30.32 14.51
N CYS A 2 -14.72 -30.96 13.94
CA CYS A 2 -13.61 -30.27 13.27
C CYS A 2 -14.02 -29.46 12.02
N THR A 3 -15.02 -29.92 11.26
CA THR A 3 -15.55 -29.19 10.09
C THR A 3 -16.11 -27.81 10.48
N ASN A 4 -16.86 -27.72 11.58
CA ASN A 4 -17.40 -26.45 12.07
C ASN A 4 -16.30 -25.47 12.53
N LEU A 5 -15.26 -25.97 13.20
CA LEU A 5 -14.10 -25.13 13.58
C LEU A 5 -13.32 -24.62 12.37
N ARG A 6 -13.13 -25.49 11.37
CA ARG A 6 -12.48 -25.10 10.11
C ARG A 6 -13.29 -24.05 9.36
N ASP A 7 -14.60 -24.23 9.21
CA ASP A 7 -15.48 -23.25 8.56
C ASP A 7 -15.47 -21.89 9.29
N ARG A 8 -15.49 -21.92 10.64
CA ARG A 8 -15.37 -20.70 11.47
C ARG A 8 -14.02 -20.03 11.27
N PHE A 9 -12.94 -20.80 11.18
CA PHE A 9 -11.60 -20.26 10.97
C PHE A 9 -11.43 -19.66 9.58
N ASP A 10 -11.84 -20.39 8.53
CA ASP A 10 -11.76 -19.96 7.14
C ASP A 10 -12.53 -18.67 6.90
N LYS A 11 -13.66 -18.47 7.61
CA LYS A 11 -14.40 -17.19 7.59
C LYS A 11 -13.55 -16.02 8.10
N GLU A 12 -12.81 -16.22 9.19
CA GLU A 12 -11.97 -15.16 9.77
C GLU A 12 -10.72 -14.91 8.91
N ILE A 13 -10.16 -15.94 8.27
CA ILE A 13 -9.08 -15.80 7.27
C ILE A 13 -9.55 -15.00 6.04
N LYS A 14 -10.74 -15.30 5.50
CA LYS A 14 -11.30 -14.52 4.37
C LYS A 14 -11.49 -13.04 4.73
N GLU A 15 -11.85 -12.75 5.97
CA GLU A 15 -11.95 -11.36 6.43
C GLU A 15 -10.57 -10.70 6.53
N TRP A 16 -9.54 -11.44 6.96
CA TRP A 16 -8.17 -10.95 6.89
C TRP A 16 -7.73 -10.64 5.46
N ASP A 17 -8.00 -11.53 4.51
CA ASP A 17 -7.67 -11.33 3.09
C ASP A 17 -8.33 -10.07 2.52
N ARG A 18 -9.58 -9.83 2.90
CA ARG A 18 -10.29 -8.59 2.55
C ARG A 18 -9.59 -7.36 3.13
N ILE A 19 -9.19 -7.40 4.39
CA ILE A 19 -8.49 -6.28 5.03
C ILE A 19 -7.10 -6.07 4.42
N LYS A 20 -6.36 -7.13 4.13
CA LYS A 20 -5.07 -7.07 3.42
C LYS A 20 -5.21 -6.33 2.09
N LEU A 21 -6.27 -6.60 1.33
CA LEU A 21 -6.52 -5.90 0.06
C LEU A 21 -6.70 -4.40 0.26
N ILE A 22 -7.49 -3.98 1.24
CA ILE A 22 -7.71 -2.55 1.55
C ILE A 22 -6.40 -1.88 2.00
N ILE A 23 -5.63 -2.57 2.84
CA ILE A 23 -4.31 -2.09 3.30
C ILE A 23 -3.35 -1.92 2.10
N LYS A 24 -3.32 -2.88 1.17
CA LYS A 24 -2.50 -2.80 -0.06
C LYS A 24 -2.86 -1.58 -0.92
N ILE A 25 -4.15 -1.30 -1.09
CA ILE A 25 -4.61 -0.11 -1.82
C ILE A 25 -4.10 1.17 -1.14
N ASN A 26 -4.25 1.26 0.18
CA ASN A 26 -3.77 2.42 0.95
C ASN A 26 -2.24 2.54 0.92
N PHE A 27 -1.51 1.43 0.91
CA PHE A 27 -0.07 1.43 0.73
C PHE A 27 0.38 1.90 -0.65
N ARG A 28 -0.34 1.51 -1.71
CA ARG A 28 -0.06 2.03 -3.05
C ARG A 28 -0.31 3.53 -3.14
N ALA A 29 -1.36 4.03 -2.48
CA ALA A 29 -1.60 5.47 -2.38
C ALA A 29 -0.48 6.19 -1.60
N LEU A 30 0.00 5.61 -0.50
CA LEU A 30 1.15 6.14 0.26
C LEU A 30 2.43 6.16 -0.58
N GLU A 31 2.68 5.13 -1.40
CA GLU A 31 3.83 5.09 -2.32
C GLU A 31 3.80 6.26 -3.31
N ILE A 32 2.64 6.53 -3.91
CA ILE A 32 2.46 7.68 -4.83
C ILE A 32 2.68 9.02 -4.11
N LEU A 33 2.22 9.15 -2.85
CA LEU A 33 2.44 10.37 -2.07
C LEU A 33 3.92 10.55 -1.73
N LEU A 34 4.64 9.49 -1.36
CA LEU A 34 6.07 9.52 -1.12
C LEU A 34 6.88 9.87 -2.37
N GLN A 35 6.50 9.34 -3.54
CA GLN A 35 7.11 9.73 -4.83
C GLN A 35 6.93 11.22 -5.14
N LYS A 36 5.77 11.81 -4.79
CA LYS A 36 5.57 13.25 -4.91
C LYS A 36 6.50 14.04 -3.98
N PHE A 37 6.66 13.61 -2.73
CA PHE A 37 7.62 14.25 -1.82
C PHE A 37 9.05 14.17 -2.38
N LEU A 38 9.44 13.02 -2.93
CA LEU A 38 10.76 12.86 -3.56
C LEU A 38 10.98 13.86 -4.70
N LEU A 39 9.98 14.04 -5.57
CA LEU A 39 10.04 14.94 -6.72
C LEU A 39 10.24 16.43 -6.33
N PHE A 40 9.63 16.86 -5.21
CA PHE A 40 9.70 18.24 -4.75
C PHE A 40 10.80 18.49 -3.71
N ASN A 41 11.37 17.46 -3.08
CA ASN A 41 12.52 17.60 -2.19
C ASN A 41 13.85 17.72 -2.97
N THR A 42 14.02 17.01 -4.09
CA THR A 42 15.26 17.03 -4.88
C THR A 42 15.49 18.33 -5.64
N THR A 43 14.43 19.10 -5.91
CA THR A 43 14.51 20.41 -6.62
C THR A 43 15.04 21.55 -5.77
N HIS A 44 15.25 21.34 -4.46
CA HIS A 44 15.95 22.30 -3.60
C HIS A 44 17.47 22.15 -3.60
N GLN A 45 18.03 21.13 -4.27
CA GLN A 45 19.48 20.87 -4.27
C GLN A 45 20.20 21.18 -5.59
N SER A 46 19.51 21.31 -6.73
CA SER A 46 20.18 21.61 -8.01
C SER A 46 20.20 23.11 -8.31
N ASN A 47 21.28 23.79 -7.93
CA ASN A 47 21.72 25.00 -8.63
C ASN A 47 22.19 24.59 -10.02
N ASN A 48 21.34 24.64 -11.05
CA ASN A 48 21.79 24.59 -12.43
C ASN A 48 20.92 25.49 -13.31
N THR A 49 21.51 26.60 -13.72
CA THR A 49 21.10 27.48 -14.81
C THR A 49 21.36 26.76 -16.13
N ASN A 50 20.33 26.31 -16.85
CA ASN A 50 20.46 25.88 -18.24
C ASN A 50 19.35 26.54 -19.06
N GLU A 51 19.68 27.67 -19.69
CA GLU A 51 18.81 28.45 -20.57
C GLU A 51 18.36 27.63 -21.80
N ASP A 52 19.17 26.67 -22.27
CA ASP A 52 18.88 25.84 -23.45
C ASP A 52 17.67 24.89 -23.31
N LEU A 53 17.30 24.49 -22.08
CA LEU A 53 16.14 23.59 -21.88
C LEU A 53 14.80 24.33 -21.95
N THR A 54 14.83 25.65 -21.70
CA THR A 54 13.65 26.52 -21.72
C THR A 54 13.11 26.65 -23.14
N ASP A 55 14.00 26.80 -24.12
CA ASP A 55 13.66 26.91 -25.54
C ASP A 55 13.11 25.61 -26.11
N TYR A 56 13.60 24.44 -25.64
CA TYR A 56 13.06 23.15 -26.06
C TYR A 56 11.61 22.94 -25.60
N ILE A 57 11.29 23.31 -24.35
CA ILE A 57 9.93 23.19 -23.82
C ILE A 57 9.00 24.23 -24.46
N PHE A 58 9.45 25.48 -24.61
CA PHE A 58 8.65 26.51 -25.29
C PHE A 58 8.32 26.11 -26.73
N ASN A 59 9.29 25.55 -27.46
CA ASN A 59 9.11 25.05 -28.82
C ASN A 59 8.19 23.82 -28.90
N SER A 60 8.11 22.99 -27.85
CA SER A 60 7.17 21.85 -27.81
C SER A 60 5.71 22.26 -27.60
N TYR A 61 5.45 23.42 -26.98
CA TYR A 61 4.11 23.98 -26.83
C TYR A 61 3.72 24.88 -28.01
N THR A 62 4.66 25.57 -28.67
CA THR A 62 4.34 26.41 -29.83
C THR A 62 4.04 25.60 -31.09
N ASN A 63 4.61 24.41 -31.25
CA ASN A 63 4.34 23.53 -32.40
C ASN A 63 2.94 22.87 -32.42
N THR A 64 2.07 23.14 -31.43
CA THR A 64 0.67 22.65 -31.40
C THR A 64 -0.38 23.76 -31.50
N ILE A 65 0.03 25.02 -31.65
CA ILE A 65 -0.89 26.18 -31.63
C ILE A 65 -1.33 26.62 -33.04
N GLU A 66 -0.74 26.10 -34.12
CA GLU A 66 -1.03 26.59 -35.48
C GLU A 66 -2.12 25.85 -36.29
N ASP A 67 -2.81 24.82 -35.77
CA ASP A 67 -3.94 24.19 -36.51
C ASP A 67 -5.12 23.82 -35.59
N ILE A 68 -5.63 24.78 -34.81
CA ILE A 68 -6.97 24.65 -34.21
C ILE A 68 -7.88 25.72 -34.81
N ASP A 69 -8.42 25.39 -35.98
CA ASP A 69 -9.64 26.02 -36.51
C ASP A 69 -10.77 25.72 -35.52
N VAL A 70 -11.19 26.74 -34.80
CA VAL A 70 -12.30 26.66 -33.84
C VAL A 70 -13.60 26.77 -34.61
N GLU A 71 -14.14 25.63 -35.07
CA GLU A 71 -15.56 25.50 -35.34
C GLU A 71 -16.28 24.75 -34.21
N THR A 72 -17.31 25.43 -33.73
CA THR A 72 -18.20 25.10 -32.63
C THR A 72 -18.93 23.76 -32.78
N GLY A 73 -19.05 23.05 -31.65
CA GLY A 73 -20.28 22.29 -31.35
C GLY A 73 -20.17 20.76 -31.42
N GLY A 74 -20.11 20.15 -30.24
CA GLY A 74 -20.68 18.86 -29.86
C GLY A 74 -20.60 17.67 -30.83
N GLN A 75 -19.82 16.65 -30.46
CA GLN A 75 -20.29 15.27 -30.33
C GLN A 75 -19.18 14.39 -29.75
N ALA A 76 -19.58 13.51 -28.83
CA ALA A 76 -18.71 12.48 -28.27
C ALA A 76 -18.20 11.56 -29.39
N ASN A 77 -16.89 11.29 -29.40
CA ASN A 77 -16.35 10.09 -30.03
C ASN A 77 -15.29 9.48 -29.12
N ILE A 78 -15.60 8.25 -28.73
CA ILE A 78 -14.77 7.29 -28.01
C ILE A 78 -13.53 7.04 -28.87
N VAL A 79 -12.33 7.29 -28.33
CA VAL A 79 -11.09 6.75 -28.88
C VAL A 79 -10.49 5.82 -27.84
N GLU A 80 -10.40 4.56 -28.25
CA GLU A 80 -9.89 3.41 -27.52
C GLU A 80 -8.55 3.69 -26.85
N ASP A 81 -8.51 3.53 -25.54
CA ASP A 81 -7.29 3.58 -24.74
C ASP A 81 -6.47 2.30 -25.01
N LYS A 82 -5.67 2.31 -26.08
CA LYS A 82 -4.62 1.32 -26.32
C LYS A 82 -3.45 1.60 -25.37
N ASN A 83 -3.67 1.36 -24.10
CA ASN A 83 -2.61 1.26 -23.09
C ASN A 83 -1.86 -0.07 -23.26
N HIS A 84 -1.07 -0.15 -24.33
CA HIS A 84 -0.05 -1.18 -24.52
C HIS A 84 1.32 -0.50 -24.51
N GLY A 85 2.07 -0.72 -23.43
CA GLY A 85 3.51 -0.47 -23.40
C GLY A 85 3.96 0.91 -22.93
N MET A 86 3.67 1.28 -21.69
CA MET A 86 4.49 2.26 -20.96
C MET A 86 5.28 1.54 -19.86
N SER A 87 6.02 0.50 -20.27
CA SER A 87 7.13 -0.06 -19.51
C SER A 87 8.44 0.51 -20.02
N GLU A 88 8.55 1.84 -20.10
CA GLU A 88 9.86 2.47 -20.23
C GLU A 88 10.38 2.75 -18.84
N LYS A 89 11.42 1.98 -18.49
CA LYS A 89 12.33 2.26 -17.39
C LYS A 89 12.64 3.76 -17.40
N ILE A 90 12.25 4.45 -16.33
CA ILE A 90 12.73 5.79 -16.00
C ILE A 90 14.22 5.65 -15.66
N ASN A 91 15.04 5.51 -16.69
CA ASN A 91 16.50 5.60 -16.67
C ASN A 91 16.93 6.94 -17.29
N GLY A 92 16.13 7.98 -17.09
CA GLY A 92 16.49 9.36 -17.40
C GLY A 92 16.75 10.10 -16.09
N SER A 93 17.93 10.69 -15.98
CA SER A 93 18.31 11.65 -14.93
C SER A 93 17.13 12.56 -14.60
N ALA A 94 16.68 12.55 -13.34
CA ALA A 94 15.70 13.50 -12.82
C ALA A 94 16.36 14.88 -12.62
N GLU A 95 16.98 15.42 -13.67
CA GLU A 95 17.27 16.84 -13.75
C GLU A 95 15.93 17.55 -13.91
N GLY A 96 15.54 18.25 -12.84
CA GLY A 96 14.17 18.63 -12.51
C GLY A 96 13.39 19.23 -13.68
N SER A 97 12.14 18.78 -13.81
CA SER A 97 11.14 19.41 -14.68
C SER A 97 11.21 20.94 -14.54
N VAL A 98 11.45 21.65 -15.65
CA VAL A 98 11.54 23.12 -15.70
C VAL A 98 10.33 23.78 -15.05
N LEU A 99 9.14 23.14 -15.15
CA LEU A 99 7.92 23.60 -14.49
C LEU A 99 8.05 23.61 -12.96
N ILE A 100 8.69 22.59 -12.38
CA ILE A 100 8.91 22.49 -10.94
C ILE A 100 9.92 23.54 -10.51
N ASN A 101 11.03 23.69 -11.23
CA ASN A 101 12.03 24.73 -10.93
C ASN A 101 11.43 26.14 -11.03
N LEU A 102 10.61 26.41 -12.04
CA LEU A 102 9.91 27.68 -12.22
C LEU A 102 8.93 27.97 -11.07
N LEU A 103 8.21 26.94 -10.59
CA LEU A 103 7.31 27.05 -9.44
C LEU A 103 8.08 27.26 -8.13
N THR A 104 9.23 26.61 -7.96
CA THR A 104 10.07 26.74 -6.76
C THR A 104 10.64 28.16 -6.64
N VAL A 105 11.08 28.74 -7.77
CA VAL A 105 11.66 30.09 -7.79
C VAL A 105 10.58 31.18 -7.66
N ASN A 106 9.46 31.04 -8.38
CA ASN A 106 8.48 32.12 -8.46
C ASN A 106 7.35 32.02 -7.42
N LYS A 107 7.04 30.83 -6.90
CA LYS A 107 5.93 30.58 -5.98
C LYS A 107 6.25 29.49 -4.94
N PRO A 108 7.29 29.66 -4.10
CA PRO A 108 7.70 28.65 -3.12
C PRO A 108 6.58 28.26 -2.14
N ASP A 109 5.72 29.21 -1.76
CA ASP A 109 4.58 28.95 -0.87
C ASP A 109 3.55 27.97 -1.48
N VAL A 110 3.44 27.92 -2.81
CA VAL A 110 2.51 27.01 -3.49
C VAL A 110 2.97 25.56 -3.35
N ILE A 111 4.28 25.31 -3.45
CA ILE A 111 4.86 23.97 -3.26
C ILE A 111 4.67 23.54 -1.80
N LYS A 112 4.94 24.43 -0.84
CA LYS A 112 4.72 24.16 0.58
C LYS A 112 3.26 23.80 0.88
N ILE A 113 2.30 24.57 0.35
CA ILE A 113 0.86 24.29 0.49
C ILE A 113 0.50 22.95 -0.17
N TYR A 114 1.05 22.65 -1.34
CA TYR A 114 0.82 21.38 -2.03
C TYR A 114 1.34 20.17 -1.24
N LEU A 115 2.57 20.24 -0.73
CA LEU A 115 3.17 19.21 0.11
C LEU A 115 2.42 19.04 1.43
N GLN A 116 1.95 20.15 2.04
CA GLN A 116 1.07 20.07 3.20
C GLN A 116 -0.23 19.32 2.90
N LYS A 117 -0.84 19.54 1.73
CA LYS A 117 -2.03 18.77 1.31
C LYS A 117 -1.70 17.29 1.10
N GLN A 118 -0.53 16.94 0.57
CA GLN A 118 -0.11 15.54 0.45
C GLN A 118 0.13 14.92 1.84
N SER A 119 0.75 15.67 2.75
CA SER A 119 0.99 15.25 4.14
C SER A 119 -0.30 14.93 4.89
N ASN A 120 -1.31 15.78 4.75
CA ASN A 120 -2.63 15.53 5.35
C ASN A 120 -3.25 14.22 4.82
N LYS A 121 -3.13 13.96 3.51
CA LYS A 121 -3.58 12.68 2.92
C LYS A 121 -2.78 11.48 3.43
N MET A 122 -1.47 11.61 3.60
CA MET A 122 -0.66 10.55 4.21
C MET A 122 -1.11 10.24 5.64
N LEU A 123 -1.44 11.28 6.42
CA LEU A 123 -1.95 11.13 7.77
C LEU A 123 -3.32 10.43 7.78
N GLU A 124 -4.23 10.80 6.88
CA GLU A 124 -5.54 10.15 6.70
C GLU A 124 -5.38 8.66 6.42
N LEU A 125 -4.58 8.29 5.40
CA LEU A 125 -4.31 6.90 5.03
C LEU A 125 -3.67 6.11 6.18
N LYS A 126 -2.70 6.70 6.88
CA LYS A 126 -2.07 6.11 8.08
C LYS A 126 -3.11 5.86 9.18
N CYS A 127 -4.05 6.78 9.39
CA CYS A 127 -5.13 6.61 10.37
C CYS A 127 -6.12 5.52 9.95
N GLU A 128 -6.48 5.43 8.68
CA GLU A 128 -7.36 4.39 8.14
C GLU A 128 -6.76 2.99 8.31
N ILE A 129 -5.50 2.80 7.94
CA ILE A 129 -4.79 1.52 8.12
C ILE A 129 -4.79 1.11 9.59
N LYS A 130 -4.45 2.04 10.50
CA LYS A 130 -4.47 1.76 11.95
C LYS A 130 -5.87 1.40 12.46
N LYS A 131 -6.93 2.06 11.96
CA LYS A 131 -8.32 1.74 12.32
C LYS A 131 -8.73 0.35 11.84
N LEU A 132 -8.37 -0.02 10.61
CA LEU A 132 -8.66 -1.34 10.04
C LEU A 132 -7.99 -2.45 10.86
N ILE A 133 -6.70 -2.28 11.17
CA ILE A 133 -5.94 -3.23 11.97
C ILE A 133 -6.52 -3.36 13.37
N LYS A 134 -6.78 -2.24 14.05
CA LYS A 134 -7.35 -2.25 15.40
C LYS A 134 -8.71 -2.94 15.41
N SER A 135 -9.58 -2.64 14.44
CA SER A 135 -10.88 -3.31 14.31
C SER A 135 -10.75 -4.82 14.13
N TYR A 136 -9.80 -5.27 13.29
CA TYR A 136 -9.55 -6.69 13.10
C TYR A 136 -8.97 -7.37 14.35
N GLN A 137 -8.01 -6.74 15.02
CA GLN A 137 -7.43 -7.22 16.27
C GLN A 137 -8.50 -7.37 17.36
N ASP A 138 -9.38 -6.38 17.50
CA ASP A 138 -10.41 -6.38 18.55
C ASP A 138 -11.54 -7.38 18.28
N LYS A 139 -11.88 -7.64 17.01
CA LYS A 139 -13.03 -8.49 16.65
C LYS A 139 -12.62 -9.89 16.19
N ASN A 140 -11.78 -9.98 15.17
CA ASN A 140 -11.50 -11.22 14.43
C ASN A 140 -10.34 -11.99 15.06
N LEU A 141 -9.26 -11.30 15.43
CA LEU A 141 -8.08 -11.95 16.03
C LEU A 141 -8.43 -12.63 17.37
N ARG A 142 -9.32 -12.02 18.18
CA ARG A 142 -9.84 -12.65 19.40
C ARG A 142 -10.67 -13.90 19.11
N LYS A 143 -11.42 -13.95 18.01
CA LYS A 143 -12.16 -15.17 17.62
C LYS A 143 -11.23 -16.26 17.12
N ILE A 144 -10.21 -15.90 16.34
CA ILE A 144 -9.17 -16.84 15.91
C ILE A 144 -8.47 -17.44 17.14
N GLN A 145 -8.14 -16.61 18.13
CA GLN A 145 -7.56 -17.09 19.38
C GLN A 145 -8.48 -18.11 20.09
N LYS A 146 -9.78 -17.83 20.18
CA LYS A 146 -10.74 -18.79 20.76
C LYS A 146 -10.80 -20.09 19.96
N ILE A 147 -10.81 -20.02 18.63
CA ILE A 147 -10.79 -21.22 17.76
C ILE A 147 -9.52 -22.03 18.00
N TYR A 148 -8.38 -21.36 18.16
CA TYR A 148 -7.11 -22.01 18.49
C TYR A 148 -7.16 -22.73 19.85
N GLU A 149 -7.66 -22.06 20.90
CA GLU A 149 -7.86 -22.64 22.24
C GLU A 149 -8.84 -23.83 22.21
N GLU A 150 -9.99 -23.69 21.53
CA GLU A 150 -10.98 -24.77 21.32
C GLU A 150 -10.36 -25.97 20.61
N SER A 151 -9.52 -25.72 19.60
CA SER A 151 -8.84 -26.78 18.85
C SER A 151 -7.83 -27.55 19.72
N GLN A 152 -7.07 -26.85 20.57
CA GLN A 152 -6.14 -27.49 21.51
C GLN A 152 -6.86 -28.39 22.53
N ILE A 153 -8.03 -27.96 23.03
CA ILE A 153 -8.84 -28.78 23.95
C ILE A 153 -9.27 -30.07 23.27
N LEU A 154 -9.78 -30.01 22.04
CA LEU A 154 -10.19 -31.20 21.29
C LEU A 154 -9.03 -32.18 21.07
N TYR A 155 -7.83 -31.66 20.79
CA TYR A 155 -6.65 -32.51 20.67
C TYR A 155 -6.29 -33.20 21.97
N ASN A 156 -6.20 -32.45 23.08
CA ASN A 156 -5.89 -33.02 24.38
C ASN A 156 -6.92 -34.08 24.81
N GLN A 157 -8.20 -33.88 24.47
CA GLN A 157 -9.25 -34.88 24.69
C GLN A 157 -9.06 -36.13 23.82
N SER A 158 -8.71 -35.97 22.54
CA SER A 158 -8.47 -37.09 21.62
C SER A 158 -7.23 -37.93 21.97
N VAL A 159 -6.24 -37.32 22.64
CA VAL A 159 -5.00 -37.99 23.08
C VAL A 159 -5.15 -38.67 24.45
N ASN A 160 -5.97 -38.11 25.36
CA ASN A 160 -6.14 -38.63 26.73
C ASN A 160 -7.22 -39.72 26.88
N THR A 161 -7.96 -40.07 25.84
CA THR A 161 -8.90 -41.20 25.90
C THR A 161 -8.15 -42.52 25.89
N ASN A 162 -8.10 -43.22 27.04
CA ASN A 162 -7.64 -44.61 27.23
C ASN A 162 -8.49 -45.67 26.46
N THR A 163 -9.26 -45.27 25.46
CA THR A 163 -10.00 -46.16 24.57
C THR A 163 -9.30 -46.13 23.22
N ARG A 164 -9.01 -47.32 22.68
CA ARG A 164 -8.29 -47.54 21.40
C ARG A 164 -8.70 -46.48 20.36
N PRO A 165 -7.78 -45.93 19.56
CA PRO A 165 -8.11 -44.96 18.53
C PRO A 165 -8.98 -45.66 17.48
N ILE A 166 -10.30 -45.53 17.62
CA ILE A 166 -11.26 -45.85 16.59
C ILE A 166 -11.40 -44.55 15.81
N SER A 167 -10.89 -44.55 14.59
CA SER A 167 -11.02 -43.52 13.55
C SER A 167 -9.81 -42.62 13.30
N THR A 168 -9.74 -42.15 12.06
CA THR A 168 -8.83 -41.16 11.46
C THR A 168 -9.03 -39.73 11.99
N GLU A 169 -9.93 -39.53 12.97
CA GLU A 169 -10.22 -38.23 13.58
C GLU A 169 -9.03 -37.53 14.26
N PRO A 170 -8.10 -38.21 14.97
CA PRO A 170 -6.97 -37.55 15.62
C PRO A 170 -6.02 -36.86 14.62
N THR A 171 -5.83 -37.44 13.44
CA THR A 171 -4.99 -36.88 12.37
C THR A 171 -5.62 -35.61 11.79
N ASN A 172 -6.93 -35.61 11.55
CA ASN A 172 -7.67 -34.44 11.06
C ASN A 172 -7.70 -33.28 12.07
N VAL A 173 -7.79 -33.58 13.38
CA VAL A 173 -7.73 -32.57 14.45
C VAL A 173 -6.33 -31.96 14.53
N MET A 174 -5.28 -32.79 14.48
CA MET A 174 -3.89 -32.32 14.51
C MET A 174 -3.53 -31.44 13.30
N GLU A 175 -3.99 -31.82 12.11
CA GLU A 175 -3.81 -31.01 10.90
C GLU A 175 -4.52 -29.65 11.01
N LEU A 176 -5.75 -29.63 11.54
CA LEU A 176 -6.49 -28.40 11.78
C LEU A 176 -5.75 -27.48 12.78
N ILE A 177 -5.17 -28.04 13.84
CA ILE A 177 -4.42 -27.24 14.82
C ILE A 177 -3.17 -26.63 14.20
N LYS A 178 -2.38 -27.42 13.47
CA LYS A 178 -1.19 -26.90 12.78
C LYS A 178 -1.57 -25.82 11.78
N TYR A 179 -2.67 -26.01 11.05
CA TYR A 179 -3.22 -25.03 10.12
C TYR A 179 -3.59 -23.72 10.83
N VAL A 180 -4.39 -23.78 11.89
CA VAL A 180 -4.82 -22.62 12.68
C VAL A 180 -3.62 -21.91 13.33
N GLU A 181 -2.68 -22.68 13.90
CA GLU A 181 -1.50 -22.14 14.58
C GLU A 181 -0.59 -21.36 13.63
N SER A 182 -0.29 -21.94 12.45
CA SER A 182 0.57 -21.29 11.45
C SER A 182 -0.04 -19.96 11.02
N HIS A 183 -1.29 -19.99 10.56
CA HIS A 183 -1.97 -18.80 10.03
C HIS A 183 -2.17 -17.73 11.11
N TYR A 184 -2.45 -18.12 12.36
CA TYR A 184 -2.56 -17.15 13.45
C TYR A 184 -1.24 -16.44 13.75
N LYS A 185 -0.11 -17.16 13.72
CA LYS A 185 1.22 -16.56 13.88
C LYS A 185 1.56 -15.63 12.72
N ASP A 186 1.24 -16.05 11.49
CA ASP A 186 1.48 -15.26 10.28
C ASP A 186 0.69 -13.95 10.31
N ILE A 187 -0.61 -14.00 10.60
CA ILE A 187 -1.47 -12.81 10.75
C ILE A 187 -0.91 -11.85 11.80
N LYS A 188 -0.48 -12.36 12.96
CA LYS A 188 0.11 -11.53 14.01
C LYS A 188 1.39 -10.84 13.55
N LYS A 189 2.26 -11.57 12.84
CA LYS A 189 3.50 -11.04 12.30
C LYS A 189 3.21 -9.92 11.29
N GLU A 190 2.28 -10.13 10.37
CA GLU A 190 1.87 -9.14 9.38
C GLU A 190 1.31 -7.87 10.04
N ILE A 191 0.42 -8.03 11.02
CA ILE A 191 -0.15 -6.91 11.79
C ILE A 191 0.96 -6.10 12.47
N ASN A 192 1.94 -6.77 13.08
CA ASN A 192 3.05 -6.10 13.75
C ASN A 192 3.91 -5.30 12.75
N VAL A 193 4.27 -5.90 11.62
CA VAL A 193 5.05 -5.23 10.56
C VAL A 193 4.31 -3.99 10.05
N ILE A 194 3.01 -4.08 9.82
CA ILE A 194 2.22 -2.93 9.37
C ILE A 194 2.13 -1.85 10.45
N ASN A 195 1.93 -2.24 11.71
CA ASN A 195 1.86 -1.30 12.83
C ASN A 195 3.19 -0.56 13.02
N GLU A 196 4.31 -1.27 12.97
CA GLU A 196 5.65 -0.68 13.06
C GLU A 196 5.88 0.33 11.94
N PHE A 197 5.55 -0.02 10.69
CA PHE A 197 5.61 0.93 9.58
C PHE A 197 4.74 2.15 9.82
N CYS A 198 3.48 1.96 10.22
CA CYS A 198 2.56 3.06 10.49
C CYS A 198 3.00 3.93 11.69
N VAL A 199 3.74 3.40 12.65
CA VAL A 199 4.33 4.19 13.74
C VAL A 199 5.48 5.04 13.21
N ASN A 200 6.38 4.43 12.45
CA ASN A 200 7.62 5.06 11.98
C ASN A 200 7.43 6.00 10.79
N LEU A 201 6.34 5.88 10.02
CA LEU A 201 6.08 6.75 8.88
C LEU A 201 5.94 8.21 9.30
N ASN A 202 6.91 9.04 8.91
CA ASN A 202 6.79 10.48 8.91
C ASN A 202 5.80 10.93 7.82
N VAL A 203 4.78 11.68 8.22
CA VAL A 203 3.73 12.16 7.31
C VAL A 203 4.14 13.43 6.57
N TYR A 204 5.26 14.06 6.95
CA TYR A 204 5.87 15.17 6.23
C TYR A 204 7.38 14.88 6.06
N PRO A 205 7.75 13.94 5.17
CA PRO A 205 9.15 13.56 5.02
C PRO A 205 9.91 14.63 4.23
N ASN A 206 10.99 15.12 4.82
CA ASN A 206 11.90 16.11 4.24
C ASN A 206 13.29 15.55 3.91
N ASP A 207 13.57 14.31 4.33
CA ASP A 207 14.81 13.59 4.04
C ASP A 207 14.61 12.59 2.88
N GLU A 208 15.46 12.67 1.86
CA GLU A 208 15.39 11.81 0.68
C GLU A 208 15.67 10.34 1.02
N ASP A 209 16.61 10.08 1.92
CA ASP A 209 16.96 8.72 2.33
C ASP A 209 15.82 8.07 3.11
N GLU A 210 15.15 8.83 3.98
CA GLU A 210 13.93 8.40 4.66
C GLU A 210 12.81 8.05 3.65
N ILE A 211 12.60 8.89 2.63
CA ILE A 211 11.57 8.65 1.59
C ILE A 211 11.89 7.37 0.82
N LYS A 212 13.13 7.20 0.36
CA LYS A 212 13.57 6.01 -0.38
C LYS A 212 13.45 4.74 0.47
N LYS A 213 13.82 4.79 1.74
CA LYS A 213 13.66 3.66 2.68
C LYS A 213 12.19 3.26 2.83
N ASN A 214 11.29 4.23 2.98
CA ASN A 214 9.85 3.96 3.09
C ASN A 214 9.27 3.41 1.78
N LEU A 215 9.72 3.90 0.61
CA LEU A 215 9.35 3.35 -0.69
C LEU A 215 9.82 1.90 -0.87
N GLN A 216 11.08 1.61 -0.55
CA GLN A 216 11.62 0.25 -0.60
C GLN A 216 10.84 -0.70 0.33
N PHE A 217 10.49 -0.24 1.53
CA PHE A 217 9.64 -1.03 2.42
C PHE A 217 8.30 -1.36 1.76
N LEU A 218 7.59 -0.36 1.21
CA LEU A 218 6.28 -0.57 0.58
C LEU A 218 6.35 -1.48 -0.64
N GLN A 219 7.41 -1.40 -1.44
CA GLN A 219 7.61 -2.24 -2.63
C GLN A 219 7.97 -3.68 -2.29
N ASN A 220 8.68 -3.90 -1.18
CA ASN A 220 9.09 -5.22 -0.71
C ASN A 220 8.08 -5.85 0.26
N LEU A 221 7.03 -5.13 0.64
CA LEU A 221 6.03 -5.62 1.57
C LEU A 221 5.13 -6.67 0.91
N ASN A 222 5.59 -7.91 0.95
CA ASN A 222 4.77 -9.08 0.63
C ASN A 222 3.85 -9.41 1.80
N ILE A 223 2.67 -8.81 1.80
CA ILE A 223 1.54 -9.30 2.59
C ILE A 223 0.90 -10.42 1.74
N VAL A 224 1.20 -11.68 2.02
CA VAL A 224 0.67 -12.85 1.29
C VAL A 224 -0.66 -13.23 1.89
#